data_AF-A0A662J8N2-F1
#
_entry.id   AF-A0A662J8N2-F1
#
_cell.length_a   1.000
_cell.length_b   1.000
_cell.length_c   1.000
_cell.angle_alpha   90.00
_cell.angle_beta   90.00
_cell.angle_gamma   90.00
#
_symmetry.space_group_name_H-M   'P 1'
#
loop_
_entity.id
_entity.type
_entity.pdbx_description
1 polymer ?
#
loop_
_entity_poly.entity_id
_entity_poly.type
_entity_poly.pdbx_seq_one_letter_code
_entity_poly.pdbx_strand_id
1 'polypeptide(L)'
;FLGVWDFSVLDYATWSNERDKAMFMLELERAKLPHMKKHIGPPVTNIVHEERFLNKYLKAIMSGRQAVMAGPRIEDGRWVVYIKRKYDSVKELLKERIQEAGLSKDIALALSKNMEVLVNEEVCKLLSDLELNKALAEFLLKRPRWLMALSDGE
;
A
#
# COMPACT_ATOMS: atom_id res chain seq x y z
N PHE A 1 6.98 4.94 2.05
CA PHE A 1 5.62 5.51 2.03
C PHE A 1 4.55 4.44 2.28
N LEU A 2 4.33 3.47 1.38
CA LEU A 2 3.24 2.48 1.49
C LEU A 2 3.25 1.61 2.76
N GLY A 3 4.42 1.15 3.21
CA GLY A 3 4.54 0.32 4.42
C GLY A 3 4.07 0.98 5.71
N VAL A 4 4.08 2.33 5.81
CA VAL A 4 3.51 3.06 6.95
C VAL A 4 2.00 2.80 7.10
N TRP A 5 1.34 2.44 6.00
CA TRP A 5 -0.07 2.10 5.91
C TRP A 5 -0.33 0.59 5.81
N ASP A 6 0.65 -0.24 6.18
CA ASP A 6 0.63 -1.71 6.14
C ASP A 6 0.57 -2.36 4.74
N PHE A 7 0.74 -1.59 3.65
CA PHE A 7 0.85 -2.17 2.32
C PHE A 7 2.27 -2.69 2.09
N SER A 8 2.40 -4.01 1.99
CA SER A 8 3.67 -4.68 1.70
C SER A 8 3.95 -4.67 0.20
N VAL A 9 5.10 -4.12 -0.19
CA VAL A 9 5.58 -4.10 -1.58
C VAL A 9 6.48 -5.31 -1.79
N LEU A 10 6.12 -6.14 -2.77
CA LEU A 10 6.89 -7.33 -3.17
C LEU A 10 7.95 -6.98 -4.21
N ASP A 11 7.59 -6.13 -5.16
CA ASP A 11 8.46 -5.73 -6.27
C ASP A 11 8.03 -4.37 -6.84
N TYR A 12 8.91 -3.72 -7.57
CA TYR A 12 8.62 -2.47 -8.25
C TYR A 12 9.49 -2.27 -9.49
N ALA A 13 8.96 -1.54 -10.45
CA ALA A 13 9.68 -1.10 -11.63
C ALA A 13 9.17 0.26 -12.10
N THR A 14 9.95 0.93 -12.94
CA THR A 14 9.55 2.18 -13.58
C THR A 14 9.75 2.08 -15.07
N TRP A 15 8.88 2.72 -15.83
CA TRP A 15 9.00 2.85 -17.27
C TRP A 15 8.66 4.27 -17.69
N SER A 16 9.30 4.74 -18.75
CA SER A 16 9.03 6.04 -19.36
C SER A 16 9.26 5.89 -20.86
N ASN A 17 8.46 6.59 -21.66
CA ASN A 17 8.74 6.74 -23.09
C ASN A 17 9.71 7.91 -23.37
N GLU A 18 10.24 8.54 -22.32
CA GLU A 18 11.15 9.69 -22.36
C GLU A 18 10.58 10.91 -23.12
N ARG A 19 9.25 10.99 -23.22
CA ARG A 19 8.54 12.07 -23.92
C ARG A 19 7.47 12.70 -23.04
N ASP A 20 6.44 11.93 -22.72
CA ASP A 20 5.21 12.45 -22.10
C ASP A 20 4.54 11.48 -21.11
N LYS A 21 5.03 10.24 -21.00
CA LYS A 21 4.47 9.22 -20.10
C LYS A 21 5.56 8.61 -19.23
N ALA A 22 5.24 8.52 -17.94
CA ALA A 22 5.98 7.73 -16.98
C ALA A 22 5.01 6.84 -16.19
N MET A 23 5.45 5.64 -15.86
CA MET A 23 4.69 4.66 -15.11
C MET A 23 5.53 4.10 -13.97
N PHE A 24 4.90 4.03 -12.81
CA PHE A 24 5.42 3.32 -11.63
C PHE A 24 4.62 2.02 -11.49
N MET A 25 5.29 0.89 -11.62
CA MET A 25 4.72 -0.44 -11.42
C MET A 25 5.06 -0.91 -10.02
N LEU A 26 4.05 -1.36 -9.28
CA LEU A 26 4.19 -1.82 -7.91
C LEU A 26 3.46 -3.15 -7.79
N GLU A 27 4.18 -4.18 -7.37
CA GLU A 27 3.59 -5.44 -6.98
C GLU A 27 3.45 -5.45 -5.47
N LEU A 28 2.23 -5.73 -4.99
CA LEU A 28 1.88 -5.69 -3.59
C LEU A 28 1.38 -7.06 -3.16
N GLU A 29 1.62 -7.42 -1.91
CA GLU A 29 1.03 -8.63 -1.34
C GLU A 29 -0.50 -8.60 -1.43
N ARG A 30 -1.09 -7.42 -1.18
CA ARG A 30 -2.52 -7.14 -1.36
C ARG A 30 -2.73 -5.69 -1.76
N ALA A 31 -3.48 -5.46 -2.83
CA ALA A 31 -3.95 -4.11 -3.20
C ALA A 31 -5.09 -3.62 -2.31
N LYS A 32 -5.84 -4.55 -1.69
CA LYS A 32 -6.89 -4.27 -0.71
C LYS A 32 -6.68 -5.05 0.58
N LEU A 33 -6.53 -4.35 1.68
CA LEU A 33 -6.38 -4.90 3.03
C LEU A 33 -7.75 -5.12 3.69
N PRO A 34 -7.83 -5.92 4.76
CA PRO A 34 -9.02 -5.96 5.59
C PRO A 34 -9.32 -4.58 6.20
N HIS A 35 -10.59 -4.18 6.21
CA HIS A 35 -11.06 -2.92 6.79
C HIS A 35 -10.63 -2.73 8.26
N MET A 36 -10.40 -3.82 8.99
CA MET A 36 -10.11 -3.82 10.42
C MET A 36 -8.68 -4.28 10.70
N LYS A 37 -7.96 -3.54 11.57
CA LYS A 37 -6.60 -3.83 12.03
C LYS A 37 -6.60 -4.21 13.51
N LYS A 38 -5.93 -5.32 13.83
CA LYS A 38 -5.55 -5.64 15.23
C LYS A 38 -4.35 -4.78 15.63
N HIS A 39 -4.50 -4.00 16.69
CA HIS A 39 -3.42 -3.22 17.29
C HIS A 39 -3.07 -3.86 18.63
N ILE A 40 -1.85 -4.39 18.71
CA ILE A 40 -1.29 -4.99 19.93
C ILE A 40 -0.62 -3.88 20.74
N GLY A 41 -1.16 -3.64 21.92
CA GLY A 41 -0.67 -2.68 22.90
C GLY A 41 0.43 -3.25 23.81
N PRO A 42 0.69 -2.56 24.92
CA PRO A 42 1.72 -2.98 25.88
C PRO A 42 1.29 -4.23 26.66
N PRO A 43 2.24 -4.92 27.30
CA PRO A 43 1.94 -5.90 28.33
C PRO A 43 1.14 -5.28 29.48
N VAL A 44 0.23 -6.05 30.08
CA VAL A 44 -0.61 -5.59 31.22
C VAL A 44 0.19 -5.36 32.50
N THR A 45 1.44 -5.82 32.54
CA THR A 45 2.36 -5.58 33.66
C THR A 45 2.99 -4.20 33.62
N ASN A 46 2.87 -3.46 32.50
CA ASN A 46 3.46 -2.15 32.34
C ASN A 46 2.41 -1.04 32.55
N ILE A 47 2.16 -0.73 33.82
CA ILE A 47 1.09 0.18 34.29
C ILE A 47 1.09 1.52 33.54
N VAL A 48 2.26 2.17 33.41
CA VAL A 48 2.35 3.49 32.77
C VAL A 48 1.94 3.44 31.29
N HIS A 49 2.39 2.41 30.57
CA HIS A 49 2.05 2.27 29.15
C HIS A 49 0.61 1.78 28.96
N GLU A 50 0.10 0.93 29.85
CA GLU A 50 -1.28 0.49 29.91
C GLU A 50 -2.23 1.67 30.07
N GLU A 51 -2.04 2.51 31.08
CA GLU A 51 -2.88 3.69 31.32
C GLU A 51 -2.92 4.60 30.10
N ARG A 52 -1.77 4.85 29.46
CA ARG A 52 -1.70 5.67 28.25
C ARG A 52 -2.47 5.04 27.08
N PHE A 53 -2.36 3.72 26.91
CA PHE A 53 -3.05 2.98 25.87
C PHE A 53 -4.58 3.00 26.09
N LEU A 54 -5.03 2.66 27.30
CA LEU A 54 -6.44 2.67 27.68
C LEU A 54 -7.03 4.07 27.56
N ASN A 55 -6.36 5.09 28.08
CA ASN A 55 -6.83 6.49 27.98
C ASN A 55 -7.00 6.92 26.53
N LYS A 56 -6.06 6.57 25.64
CA LYS A 56 -6.16 6.87 24.20
C LYS A 56 -7.41 6.22 23.61
N TYR A 57 -7.59 4.92 23.80
CA TYR A 57 -8.64 4.17 23.10
C TYR A 57 -10.04 4.32 23.73
N LEU A 58 -10.15 4.40 25.05
CA LEU A 58 -11.43 4.67 25.73
C LEU A 58 -11.93 6.08 25.41
N LYS A 59 -11.07 7.10 25.40
CA LYS A 59 -11.45 8.45 24.96
C LYS A 59 -11.91 8.47 23.50
N ALA A 60 -11.26 7.69 22.65
CA ALA A 60 -11.63 7.51 21.26
C ALA A 60 -13.04 6.92 21.10
N ILE A 61 -13.37 5.87 21.88
CA ILE A 61 -14.69 5.25 21.94
C ILE A 61 -15.74 6.27 22.41
N MET A 62 -15.50 6.92 23.56
CA MET A 62 -16.45 7.87 24.15
C MET A 62 -16.72 9.08 23.26
N SER A 63 -15.71 9.52 22.49
CA SER A 63 -15.86 10.69 21.61
C SER A 63 -16.33 10.36 20.20
N GLY A 64 -16.45 9.07 19.84
CA GLY A 64 -16.79 8.63 18.48
C GLY A 64 -15.77 9.02 17.39
N ARG A 65 -14.64 9.64 17.76
CA ARG A 65 -13.67 10.23 16.81
C ARG A 65 -12.71 9.21 16.21
N GLN A 66 -12.53 8.07 16.86
CA GLN A 66 -11.70 7.00 16.34
C GLN A 66 -12.56 5.77 16.19
N ALA A 67 -12.49 5.17 15.01
CA ALA A 67 -13.24 3.98 14.65
C ALA A 67 -12.66 2.73 15.33
N VAL A 68 -12.68 2.72 16.66
CA VAL A 68 -12.47 1.53 17.47
C VAL A 68 -13.67 0.63 17.27
N MET A 69 -13.42 -0.57 16.74
CA MET A 69 -14.45 -1.53 16.35
C MET A 69 -14.66 -2.58 17.45
N ALA A 70 -13.61 -2.94 18.19
CA ALA A 70 -13.71 -3.87 19.32
C ALA A 70 -12.55 -3.71 20.32
N GLY A 71 -12.81 -4.05 21.58
CA GLY A 71 -11.87 -3.89 22.69
C GLY A 71 -11.93 -2.51 23.34
N PRO A 72 -10.94 -2.13 24.18
CA PRO A 72 -9.75 -2.89 24.53
C PRO A 72 -10.05 -4.21 25.27
N ARG A 73 -9.26 -5.27 25.03
CA ARG A 73 -9.30 -6.53 25.78
C ARG A 73 -7.89 -7.08 25.99
N ILE A 74 -7.75 -8.08 26.83
CA ILE A 74 -6.46 -8.76 27.06
C ILE A 74 -6.40 -10.03 26.20
N GLU A 75 -5.30 -10.19 25.46
CA GLU A 75 -4.93 -11.43 24.77
C GLU A 75 -3.45 -11.68 25.02
N ASP A 76 -3.09 -12.90 25.46
CA ASP A 76 -1.70 -13.32 25.71
C ASP A 76 -0.90 -12.30 26.55
N GLY A 77 -1.53 -11.79 27.61
CA GLY A 77 -0.92 -10.84 28.55
C GLY A 77 -0.70 -9.42 27.99
N ARG A 78 -1.30 -9.08 26.84
CA ARG A 78 -1.21 -7.76 26.22
C ARG A 78 -2.58 -7.15 25.94
N TRP A 79 -2.64 -5.83 26.00
CA TRP A 79 -3.82 -5.11 25.52
C TRP A 79 -3.97 -5.24 24.02
N VAL A 80 -5.18 -5.45 23.54
CA VAL A 80 -5.53 -5.56 22.13
C VAL A 80 -6.76 -4.72 21.85
N VAL A 81 -6.72 -3.97 20.76
CA VAL A 81 -7.87 -3.24 20.22
C VAL A 81 -7.96 -3.48 18.71
N TYR A 82 -9.18 -3.54 18.20
CA TYR A 82 -9.43 -3.60 16.76
C TYR A 82 -9.90 -2.23 16.29
N ILE A 83 -9.25 -1.70 15.27
CA ILE A 83 -9.52 -0.36 14.73
C ILE A 83 -9.83 -0.45 13.24
N LYS A 84 -10.67 0.45 12.74
CA LYS A 84 -10.84 0.65 11.29
C LYS A 84 -9.57 1.25 10.71
N ARG A 85 -9.11 0.73 9.57
CA ARG A 85 -8.07 1.38 8.77
C ARG A 85 -8.60 2.68 8.20
N LYS A 86 -7.71 3.66 8.07
CA LYS A 86 -8.02 4.88 7.34
C LYS A 86 -8.03 4.61 5.83
N TYR A 87 -7.09 3.81 5.36
CA TYR A 87 -7.01 3.33 3.98
C TYR A 87 -6.87 1.81 4.01
N ASP A 88 -7.76 1.13 3.32
CA ASP A 88 -7.64 -0.30 3.03
C ASP A 88 -7.44 -0.57 1.54
N SER A 89 -7.63 0.43 0.68
CA SER A 89 -7.34 0.39 -0.75
C SER A 89 -6.06 1.17 -1.04
N VAL A 90 -5.08 0.54 -1.69
CA VAL A 90 -3.84 1.23 -2.10
C VAL A 90 -4.15 2.31 -3.14
N LYS A 91 -5.18 2.11 -3.97
CA LYS A 91 -5.61 3.06 -4.99
C LYS A 91 -6.09 4.37 -4.37
N GLU A 92 -6.89 4.28 -3.31
CA GLU A 92 -7.37 5.45 -2.57
C GLU A 92 -6.22 6.13 -1.84
N LEU A 93 -5.36 5.36 -1.17
CA LEU A 93 -4.18 5.89 -0.49
C LEU A 93 -3.28 6.68 -1.43
N LEU A 94 -2.91 6.11 -2.58
CA LEU A 94 -2.06 6.77 -3.56
C LEU A 94 -2.74 8.04 -4.10
N LYS A 95 -4.02 7.96 -4.49
CA LYS A 95 -4.75 9.14 -4.98
C LYS A 95 -4.76 10.30 -3.99
N GLU A 96 -4.92 10.04 -2.70
CA GLU A 96 -5.03 11.10 -1.69
C GLU A 96 -3.69 11.57 -1.12
N ARG A 97 -2.68 10.69 -1.06
CA ARG A 97 -1.49 10.90 -0.21
C ARG A 97 -0.16 10.77 -0.96
N ILE A 98 -0.15 10.54 -2.27
CA ILE A 98 1.11 10.37 -3.04
C ILE A 98 2.07 11.56 -2.91
N GLN A 99 1.55 12.78 -2.69
CA GLN A 99 2.35 13.99 -2.52
C GLN A 99 3.22 13.96 -1.24
N GLU A 100 2.89 13.08 -0.28
CA GLU A 100 3.69 12.86 0.93
C GLU A 100 4.84 11.87 0.70
N ALA A 101 4.92 11.25 -0.49
CA ALA A 101 5.84 10.18 -0.80
C ALA A 101 7.23 10.69 -1.27
N GLY A 102 7.86 11.62 -0.55
CA GLY A 102 9.27 11.99 -0.75
C GLY A 102 9.72 12.18 -2.21
N LEU A 103 8.86 12.76 -3.04
CA LEU A 103 9.04 12.86 -4.49
C LEU A 103 9.97 14.02 -4.87
N SER A 104 10.63 13.93 -6.02
CA SER A 104 11.28 15.10 -6.62
C SER A 104 10.24 16.14 -7.01
N LYS A 105 10.65 17.41 -7.13
CA LYS A 105 9.75 18.53 -7.47
C LYS A 105 9.02 18.28 -8.79
N ASP A 106 9.72 17.78 -9.79
CA ASP A 106 9.15 17.56 -11.12
C ASP A 106 8.12 16.42 -11.14
N ILE A 107 8.42 15.31 -10.44
CA ILE A 107 7.50 14.18 -10.32
C ILE A 107 6.27 14.58 -9.49
N ALA A 108 6.45 15.30 -8.37
CA ALA A 108 5.34 15.80 -7.57
C ALA A 108 4.40 16.70 -8.38
N LEU A 109 4.97 17.60 -9.20
CA LEU A 109 4.23 18.49 -10.09
C LEU A 109 3.51 17.73 -11.21
N ALA A 110 4.14 16.72 -11.81
CA ALA A 110 3.51 15.90 -12.85
C ALA A 110 2.30 15.14 -12.28
N LEU A 111 2.48 14.47 -11.13
CA LEU A 111 1.43 13.68 -10.49
C LEU A 111 0.28 14.55 -9.95
N SER A 112 0.53 15.80 -9.57
CA SER A 112 -0.54 16.71 -9.13
C SER A 112 -1.42 17.21 -10.28
N LYS A 113 -0.87 17.25 -11.51
CA LYS A 113 -1.61 17.64 -12.72
C LYS A 113 -2.38 16.47 -13.32
N ASN A 114 -1.72 15.32 -13.46
CA ASN A 114 -2.30 14.15 -14.08
C ASN A 114 -1.71 12.87 -13.48
N MET A 115 -2.54 12.10 -12.80
CA MET A 115 -2.20 10.79 -12.30
C MET A 115 -3.40 9.86 -12.39
N GLU A 116 -3.19 8.70 -12.98
CA GLU A 116 -4.11 7.58 -12.91
C GLU A 116 -3.47 6.45 -12.12
N VAL A 117 -4.25 5.82 -11.24
CA VAL A 117 -3.84 4.62 -10.50
C VAL A 117 -4.71 3.47 -10.96
N LEU A 118 -4.08 2.49 -11.60
CA LEU A 118 -4.71 1.28 -12.14
C LEU A 118 -4.31 0.08 -11.29
N VAL A 119 -5.28 -0.77 -10.97
CA VAL A 119 -5.09 -1.97 -10.15
C VAL A 119 -5.64 -3.18 -10.89
N ASN A 120 -4.87 -4.27 -10.91
CA ASN A 120 -5.25 -5.55 -11.51
C ASN A 120 -5.73 -5.39 -12.97
N GLU A 121 -6.95 -5.81 -13.29
CA GLU A 121 -7.53 -5.82 -14.64
C GLU A 121 -7.69 -4.41 -15.22
N GLU A 122 -7.70 -3.36 -14.39
CA GLU A 122 -7.72 -1.98 -14.87
C GLU A 122 -6.47 -1.64 -15.70
N VAL A 123 -5.36 -2.35 -15.48
CA VAL A 123 -4.12 -2.20 -16.25
C VAL A 123 -4.31 -2.56 -17.72
N CYS A 124 -5.31 -3.38 -18.06
CA CYS A 124 -5.60 -3.75 -19.45
C CYS A 124 -5.90 -2.54 -20.35
N LYS A 125 -6.31 -1.40 -19.79
CA LYS A 125 -6.49 -0.13 -20.51
C LYS A 125 -5.21 0.37 -21.17
N LEU A 126 -4.05 -0.03 -20.64
CA LEU A 126 -2.74 0.38 -21.13
C LEU A 126 -2.24 -0.48 -22.30
N LEU A 127 -2.93 -1.59 -22.62
CA LEU A 127 -2.40 -2.60 -23.54
C LEU A 127 -2.38 -2.20 -25.02
N SER A 128 -2.77 -0.97 -25.36
CA SER A 128 -2.70 -0.44 -26.72
C SER A 128 -1.30 -0.02 -27.15
N ASP A 129 -0.33 0.10 -26.23
CA ASP A 129 1.02 0.60 -26.50
C ASP A 129 2.04 -0.56 -26.46
N LEU A 130 2.72 -0.80 -27.59
CA LEU A 130 3.63 -1.94 -27.73
C LEU A 130 4.87 -1.84 -26.83
N GLU A 131 5.43 -0.65 -26.62
CA GLU A 131 6.61 -0.48 -25.77
C GLU A 131 6.25 -0.71 -24.31
N LEU A 132 5.11 -0.17 -23.90
CA LEU A 132 4.54 -0.38 -22.58
C LEU A 132 4.21 -1.84 -22.31
N ASN A 133 3.64 -2.54 -23.30
CA ASN A 133 3.31 -3.96 -23.21
C ASN A 133 4.55 -4.81 -22.93
N LYS A 134 5.68 -4.50 -23.57
CA LYS A 134 6.94 -5.20 -23.32
C LYS A 134 7.43 -4.97 -21.89
N ALA A 135 7.43 -3.72 -21.43
CA ALA A 135 7.86 -3.40 -20.06
C ALA A 135 6.96 -4.06 -19.01
N LEU A 136 5.63 -4.04 -19.24
CA LEU A 136 4.67 -4.68 -18.34
C LEU A 136 4.83 -6.20 -18.34
N ALA A 137 5.01 -6.83 -19.50
CA ALA A 137 5.25 -8.27 -19.60
C ALA A 137 6.53 -8.68 -18.88
N GLU A 138 7.61 -7.92 -19.01
CA GLU A 138 8.86 -8.16 -18.28
C GLU A 138 8.67 -8.08 -16.77
N PHE A 139 7.96 -7.04 -16.30
CA PHE A 139 7.66 -6.86 -14.89
C PHE A 139 6.78 -7.99 -14.32
N LEU A 140 5.72 -8.38 -15.04
CA LEU A 140 4.77 -9.38 -14.57
C LEU A 140 5.30 -10.81 -14.65
N LEU A 141 6.02 -11.15 -15.73
CA LEU A 141 6.55 -12.50 -15.91
C LEU A 141 7.79 -12.75 -15.08
N LYS A 142 8.57 -11.70 -14.78
CA LYS A 142 9.84 -11.77 -14.04
C LYS A 142 10.81 -12.80 -14.63
N ARG A 143 10.66 -13.09 -15.92
CA ARG A 143 11.51 -14.03 -16.65
C ARG A 143 12.62 -13.24 -17.34
N PRO A 144 13.88 -13.45 -16.98
CA PRO A 144 14.98 -12.87 -17.71
C PRO A 144 14.94 -13.33 -19.17
N ARG A 145 15.23 -12.44 -20.12
CA ARG A 145 15.19 -12.76 -21.56
C ARG A 145 16.07 -13.95 -21.93
N TRP A 146 17.21 -14.14 -21.27
CA TRP A 146 18.12 -15.26 -21.53
C TRP A 146 17.50 -16.62 -21.19
N LEU A 147 16.56 -16.67 -20.23
CA LEU A 147 15.86 -17.91 -19.87
C LEU A 147 14.90 -18.34 -20.98
N MET A 148 14.28 -17.37 -21.66
CA MET A 148 13.37 -17.63 -22.80
C MET A 148 14.12 -18.16 -24.03
N ALA A 149 15.35 -17.70 -24.24
CA ALA A 149 16.18 -18.17 -25.36
C ALA A 149 16.60 -19.64 -25.24
N LEU A 150 16.55 -20.23 -24.03
CA LEU A 150 16.84 -21.65 -23.80
C LEU A 150 15.65 -22.56 -24.18
N SER A 151 14.43 -22.04 -24.16
CA SER A 151 13.21 -22.79 -24.50
C SER A 151 12.89 -22.82 -26.00
N ASP A 152 13.53 -21.96 -26.80
CA ASP A 152 13.33 -21.90 -28.27
C ASP A 152 14.29 -22.83 -29.05
N GLY A 153 15.13 -23.60 -28.32
CA GLY A 153 16.14 -24.51 -28.89
C GLY A 153 15.78 -26.01 -28.84
N GLU A 154 14.56 -26.35 -28.41
CA GLU A 154 13.95 -27.70 -28.48
C GLU A 154 12.87 -27.74 -29.57
#